data_AF-A0A4P6EMH5-F1
#
_entry.id   AF-A0A4P6EMH5-F1
#
_cell.length_a   1.000
_cell.length_b   1.000
_cell.length_c   1.000
_cell.angle_alpha   90.00
_cell.angle_beta   90.00
_cell.angle_gamma   90.00
#
_symmetry.space_group_name_H-M   'P 1'
#
loop_
_entity.id
_entity.type
_entity.pdbx_description
1 polymer ?
#
loop_
_entity_poly.entity_id
_entity_poly.type
_entity_poly.pdbx_seq_one_letter_code
_entity_poly.pdbx_strand_id
1 'polypeptide(L)'
;MTTVHRLLDEAFAGIPLTPEAADLKEEIRAGLLDRVAELEAGGLGPDEAAHRAVAELGDVHALIAEVSDGAAPPADSPAPGGAHRPHWADAAALRAAHRVRPRPAYVIGVTLAGVVAAAAVATLALVVVGALDSPGVAATVLLAGVGGLAAGWIVGATLRQETTSNHPMPIRRAVGYGVAGGLVVAGAALAATAATSGDTATGWLLTGLALVVLGGLGLTWLGVTQTNRRKAWARSAGHGDTRFDTDPAAAARFGIYTAVIWVTAFALFTVLGFAWSWAWSWIALVAGWAVMMLLLAHMLFGSRDTPQR
;
A
#
# COMPACT_ATOMS: atom_id res chain seq x y z
N MET A 1 -11.04 -34.30 21.18
CA MET A 1 -10.12 -34.05 20.05
C MET A 1 -10.77 -34.66 18.81
N THR A 2 -11.06 -33.85 17.79
CA THR A 2 -11.94 -34.24 16.68
C THR A 2 -11.31 -35.29 15.78
N THR A 3 -12.12 -36.21 15.23
CA THR A 3 -11.71 -37.33 14.34
C THR A 3 -10.76 -36.88 13.22
N VAL A 4 -10.95 -35.67 12.70
CA VAL A 4 -10.10 -35.03 11.67
C VAL A 4 -8.63 -34.86 12.11
N HIS A 5 -8.38 -34.47 13.37
CA HIS A 5 -7.00 -34.26 13.84
C HIS A 5 -6.21 -35.58 13.85
N ARG A 6 -6.85 -36.66 14.31
CA ARG A 6 -6.23 -37.98 14.35
C ARG A 6 -5.92 -38.49 12.93
N LEU A 7 -6.86 -38.34 12.00
CA LEU A 7 -6.70 -38.79 10.61
C LEU A 7 -5.63 -37.97 9.88
N LEU A 8 -5.53 -36.67 10.15
CA LEU A 8 -4.50 -35.81 9.56
C LEU A 8 -3.11 -36.10 10.15
N ASP A 9 -3.01 -36.38 11.45
CA ASP A 9 -1.75 -36.81 12.06
C ASP A 9 -1.26 -38.16 11.51
N GLU A 10 -2.19 -39.06 11.22
CA GLU A 10 -1.93 -40.36 10.59
C GLU A 10 -1.49 -40.21 9.12
N ALA A 11 -2.13 -39.32 8.36
CA ALA A 11 -1.76 -39.02 6.97
C ALA A 11 -0.38 -38.34 6.85
N PHE A 12 0.07 -37.64 7.89
CA PHE A 12 1.39 -37.02 7.96
C PHE A 12 2.45 -37.87 8.68
N ALA A 13 2.13 -39.10 9.05
CA ALA A 13 3.05 -39.97 9.77
C ALA A 13 4.27 -40.32 8.89
N GLY A 14 5.47 -40.09 9.41
CA GLY A 14 6.73 -40.38 8.71
C GLY A 14 7.22 -39.27 7.77
N ILE A 15 6.52 -38.13 7.67
CA ILE A 15 7.01 -36.95 6.95
C ILE A 15 7.95 -36.12 7.85
N PRO A 16 9.13 -35.70 7.35
CA PRO A 16 10.02 -34.81 8.10
C PRO A 16 9.32 -33.48 8.43
N LEU A 17 9.44 -33.04 9.68
CA LEU A 17 8.81 -31.80 10.16
C LEU A 17 9.62 -30.58 9.69
N THR A 18 9.46 -30.19 8.41
CA THR A 18 9.99 -28.94 7.85
C THR A 18 8.97 -27.80 8.03
N PRO A 19 9.39 -26.51 7.98
CA PRO A 19 8.46 -25.38 8.01
C PRO A 19 7.40 -25.46 6.91
N GLU A 20 7.78 -25.86 5.69
CA GLU A 20 6.83 -26.00 4.58
C GLU A 20 5.82 -27.13 4.82
N ALA A 21 6.25 -28.26 5.39
CA ALA A 21 5.36 -29.37 5.72
C ALA A 21 4.38 -29.01 6.84
N ALA A 22 4.80 -28.17 7.80
CA ALA A 22 3.93 -27.66 8.85
C ALA A 22 2.86 -26.70 8.31
N ASP A 23 3.24 -25.78 7.43
CA ASP A 23 2.31 -24.83 6.79
C ASP A 23 1.30 -25.56 5.89
N LEU A 24 1.76 -26.52 5.08
CA LEU A 24 0.90 -27.35 4.24
C LEU A 24 -0.11 -28.16 5.08
N LYS A 25 0.32 -28.67 6.23
CA LYS A 25 -0.55 -29.39 7.16
C LYS A 25 -1.66 -28.48 7.71
N GLU A 26 -1.35 -27.23 8.04
CA GLU A 26 -2.37 -26.27 8.50
C GLU A 26 -3.33 -25.84 7.38
N GLU A 27 -2.84 -25.69 6.15
CA GLU A 27 -3.68 -25.38 4.99
C GLU A 27 -4.66 -26.53 4.67
N ILE A 28 -4.16 -27.76 4.62
CA ILE A 28 -4.99 -28.96 4.41
C ILE A 28 -5.98 -29.13 5.56
N ARG A 29 -5.58 -28.83 6.80
CA ARG A 29 -6.48 -28.87 7.97
C ARG A 29 -7.67 -27.93 7.77
N ALA A 30 -7.41 -26.67 7.40
CA ALA A 30 -8.47 -25.69 7.20
C ALA A 30 -9.43 -26.13 6.07
N GLY A 31 -8.90 -26.59 4.94
CA GLY A 31 -9.69 -27.10 3.83
C GLY A 31 -10.52 -28.34 4.18
N LEU A 32 -9.95 -29.28 4.95
CA LEU A 32 -10.67 -30.47 5.40
C LEU A 32 -11.83 -30.13 6.35
N LEU A 33 -11.65 -29.16 7.25
CA LEU A 33 -12.72 -28.74 8.16
C LEU A 33 -13.90 -28.12 7.39
N ASP A 34 -13.61 -27.29 6.38
CA ASP A 34 -14.63 -26.72 5.51
C ASP A 34 -15.35 -27.81 4.70
N ARG A 35 -14.61 -28.78 4.18
CA ARG A 35 -15.18 -29.90 3.40
C ARG A 35 -16.04 -30.83 4.27
N VAL A 36 -15.62 -31.11 5.50
CA VAL A 36 -16.42 -31.90 6.46
C VAL A 36 -17.72 -31.19 6.79
N ALA A 37 -17.69 -29.87 7.04
CA ALA A 37 -18.89 -29.10 7.30
C ALA A 37 -19.87 -29.12 6.10
N GLU A 38 -19.37 -29.12 4.87
CA GLU A 38 -20.17 -29.25 3.65
C GLU A 38 -20.84 -30.64 3.56
N LEU A 39 -20.09 -31.71 3.83
CA LEU A 39 -20.62 -33.08 3.82
C LEU A 39 -21.66 -33.32 4.92
N GLU A 40 -21.44 -32.75 6.12
CA GLU A 40 -22.43 -32.76 7.21
C GLU A 40 -23.70 -31.99 6.83
N ALA A 41 -23.57 -30.83 6.17
CA ALA A 41 -24.72 -30.09 5.64
C ALA A 41 -25.47 -30.87 4.55
N GLY A 42 -24.77 -31.76 3.83
CA GLY A 42 -25.33 -32.73 2.88
C GLY A 42 -26.01 -33.94 3.53
N GLY A 43 -26.03 -34.03 4.87
CA GLY A 43 -26.73 -35.06 5.64
C GLY A 43 -25.87 -36.27 6.03
N LEU A 44 -24.55 -36.23 5.82
CA LEU A 44 -23.64 -37.28 6.31
C LEU A 44 -23.40 -37.15 7.81
N GLY A 45 -23.21 -38.29 8.49
CA GLY A 45 -22.81 -38.30 9.88
C GLY A 45 -21.39 -37.72 10.06
N PRO A 46 -21.07 -37.09 11.21
CA PRO A 46 -19.78 -36.41 11.42
C PRO A 46 -18.53 -37.27 11.16
N ASP A 47 -18.54 -38.52 11.64
CA ASP A 47 -17.41 -39.43 11.41
C ASP A 47 -17.32 -39.90 9.96
N GLU A 48 -18.46 -40.11 9.28
CA GLU A 48 -18.49 -40.53 7.88
C GLU A 48 -18.04 -39.39 6.95
N ALA A 49 -18.44 -38.15 7.27
CA ALA A 49 -17.97 -36.94 6.60
C ALA A 49 -16.46 -36.76 6.74
N ALA A 50 -15.90 -36.99 7.92
CA ALA A 50 -14.45 -36.91 8.16
C ALA A 50 -13.66 -37.95 7.34
N HIS A 51 -14.09 -39.21 7.33
CA HIS A 51 -13.40 -40.26 6.55
C HIS A 51 -13.52 -40.01 5.05
N ARG A 52 -14.67 -39.55 4.57
CA ARG A 52 -14.88 -39.23 3.16
C ARG A 52 -14.04 -38.03 2.71
N ALA A 53 -13.98 -36.97 3.52
CA ALA A 53 -13.16 -35.80 3.22
C ALA A 53 -11.66 -36.15 3.12
N VAL A 54 -11.16 -37.02 4.01
CA VAL A 54 -9.77 -37.49 3.95
C VAL A 54 -9.52 -38.41 2.76
N ALA A 55 -10.48 -39.27 2.39
CA ALA A 55 -10.36 -40.12 1.20
C ALA A 55 -10.34 -39.31 -0.11
N GLU A 56 -11.04 -38.16 -0.17
CA GLU A 56 -11.01 -37.23 -1.31
C GLU A 56 -9.65 -36.52 -1.47
N LEU A 57 -8.83 -36.45 -0.42
CA LEU A 57 -7.50 -35.81 -0.45
C LEU A 57 -6.48 -36.60 -1.27
N GLY A 58 -6.65 -37.92 -1.39
CA GLY A 58 -5.73 -38.79 -2.14
C GLY A 58 -4.39 -39.03 -1.44
N ASP A 59 -3.33 -39.31 -2.20
CA ASP A 59 -2.00 -39.64 -1.67
C ASP A 59 -1.21 -38.37 -1.28
N VAL A 60 -1.22 -38.07 0.03
CA VAL A 60 -0.54 -36.91 0.61
C VAL A 60 0.97 -36.97 0.44
N HIS A 61 1.57 -38.16 0.37
CA HIS A 61 3.02 -38.29 0.16
C HIS A 61 3.41 -37.86 -1.26
N ALA A 62 2.55 -38.12 -2.26
CA ALA A 62 2.76 -37.65 -3.63
C ALA A 62 2.70 -36.11 -3.72
N LEU A 63 1.72 -35.49 -3.06
CA LEU A 63 1.60 -34.03 -2.97
C LEU A 63 2.82 -33.38 -2.31
N ILE A 64 3.34 -34.00 -1.24
CA ILE A 64 4.53 -33.50 -0.54
C ILE A 64 5.80 -33.71 -1.38
N ALA A 65 5.89 -34.81 -2.13
CA ALA A 65 7.00 -35.02 -3.07
C ALA A 65 7.00 -33.95 -4.18
N GLU A 66 5.84 -33.59 -4.75
CA GLU A 66 5.75 -32.51 -5.73
C GLU A 66 6.19 -31.16 -5.17
N VAL A 67 5.82 -30.86 -3.92
CA VAL A 67 6.19 -29.61 -3.25
C VAL A 67 7.67 -29.60 -2.81
N SER A 68 8.20 -30.75 -2.36
CA SER A 68 9.56 -30.88 -1.84
C SER A 68 10.60 -31.00 -2.96
N ASP A 69 10.26 -31.65 -4.08
CA ASP A 69 11.25 -31.92 -5.11
C ASP A 69 11.57 -30.69 -5.95
N GLY A 70 10.68 -29.71 -6.12
CA GLY A 70 10.97 -28.48 -6.88
C GLY A 70 11.61 -28.73 -8.26
N ALA A 71 11.55 -29.96 -8.77
CA ALA A 71 12.30 -30.43 -9.90
C ALA A 71 11.37 -30.31 -11.09
N ALA A 72 11.75 -29.42 -12.00
CA ALA A 72 11.08 -29.24 -13.28
C ALA A 72 10.72 -30.61 -13.89
N PRO A 73 9.49 -30.77 -14.44
CA PRO A 73 9.09 -32.03 -15.04
C PRO A 73 10.08 -32.45 -16.13
N PRO A 74 10.31 -33.77 -16.33
CA PRO A 74 11.25 -34.28 -17.32
C PRO A 74 10.91 -33.72 -18.71
N ALA A 75 11.96 -33.25 -19.40
CA ALA A 75 11.91 -32.41 -20.61
C ALA A 75 11.26 -33.05 -21.86
N ASP A 76 10.66 -34.24 -21.76
CA ASP A 76 10.14 -35.01 -22.90
C ASP A 76 8.63 -35.25 -22.89
N SER A 77 7.88 -34.61 -22.00
CA SER A 77 6.41 -34.55 -22.10
C SER A 77 5.98 -33.29 -22.87
N PRO A 78 5.37 -33.39 -24.07
CA PRO A 78 4.90 -32.22 -24.80
C PRO A 78 3.71 -31.62 -24.07
N ALA A 79 3.97 -30.59 -23.24
CA ALA A 79 2.93 -29.77 -22.64
C ALA A 79 2.09 -29.12 -23.76
N PRO A 80 0.75 -29.11 -23.68
CA PRO A 80 -0.07 -28.45 -24.67
C PRO A 80 0.13 -26.92 -24.57
N GLY A 81 0.93 -26.36 -25.48
CA GLY A 81 0.83 -24.96 -25.92
C GLY A 81 0.91 -23.84 -24.87
N GLY A 82 1.55 -24.06 -23.71
CA GLY A 82 1.68 -23.03 -22.67
C GLY A 82 2.98 -22.23 -22.81
N ALA A 83 3.00 -21.18 -23.64
CA ALA A 83 4.03 -20.16 -23.55
C ALA A 83 4.12 -19.68 -22.08
N HIS A 84 5.32 -19.65 -21.51
CA HIS A 84 5.60 -19.19 -20.16
C HIS A 84 5.04 -17.76 -19.99
N ARG A 85 3.78 -17.65 -19.54
CA ARG A 85 3.11 -16.37 -19.41
C ARG A 85 3.81 -15.64 -18.26
N PRO A 86 4.24 -14.39 -18.47
CA PRO A 86 4.82 -13.63 -17.38
C PRO A 86 3.79 -13.48 -16.26
N HIS A 87 4.16 -13.68 -14.99
CA HIS A 87 3.28 -13.51 -13.82
C HIS A 87 2.56 -12.14 -13.77
N TRP A 88 3.11 -11.10 -14.43
CA TRP A 88 2.45 -9.80 -14.58
C TRP A 88 1.21 -9.84 -15.50
N ALA A 89 1.17 -10.75 -16.48
CA ALA A 89 0.02 -10.98 -17.34
C ALA A 89 -1.14 -11.58 -16.55
N ASP A 90 -0.85 -12.47 -15.60
CA ASP A 90 -1.85 -13.04 -14.69
C ASP A 90 -2.34 -12.00 -13.67
N ALA A 91 -1.45 -11.16 -13.13
CA ALA A 91 -1.82 -10.04 -12.27
C ALA A 91 -2.68 -8.97 -13.01
N ALA A 92 -2.37 -8.70 -14.28
CA ALA A 92 -3.14 -7.79 -15.11
C ALA A 92 -4.53 -8.36 -15.43
N ALA A 93 -4.62 -9.65 -15.73
CA ALA A 93 -5.89 -10.36 -15.93
C ALA A 93 -6.76 -10.36 -14.66
N LEU A 94 -6.17 -10.64 -13.50
CA LEU A 94 -6.85 -10.57 -12.19
C LEU A 94 -7.35 -9.16 -11.86
N ARG A 95 -6.54 -8.13 -12.14
CA ARG A 95 -6.98 -6.73 -11.98
C ARG A 95 -8.13 -6.38 -12.92
N ALA A 96 -8.11 -6.88 -14.14
CA ALA A 96 -9.19 -6.66 -15.11
C ALA A 96 -10.49 -7.34 -14.64
N ALA A 97 -10.40 -8.57 -14.12
CA ALA A 97 -11.53 -9.32 -13.57
C ALA A 97 -12.16 -8.64 -12.34
N HIS A 98 -11.34 -8.05 -11.46
CA HIS A 98 -11.81 -7.39 -10.23
C HIS A 98 -11.95 -5.87 -10.35
N ARG A 99 -11.96 -5.32 -11.56
CA ARG A 99 -11.98 -3.88 -11.80
C ARG A 99 -13.27 -3.25 -11.26
N VAL A 100 -13.13 -2.38 -10.26
CA VAL A 100 -14.25 -1.60 -9.71
C VAL A 100 -14.26 -0.22 -10.38
N ARG A 101 -15.40 0.15 -10.98
CA ARG A 101 -15.60 1.49 -11.54
C ARG A 101 -15.98 2.48 -10.43
N PRO A 102 -15.37 3.68 -10.40
CA PRO A 102 -15.79 4.73 -9.49
C PRO A 102 -17.25 5.13 -9.73
N ARG A 103 -17.95 5.52 -8.67
CA ARG A 103 -19.33 6.02 -8.80
C ARG A 103 -19.31 7.38 -9.51
N PRO A 104 -20.20 7.64 -10.50
CA PRO A 104 -20.21 8.92 -11.21
C PRO A 104 -20.35 10.13 -10.27
N ALA A 105 -21.19 10.03 -9.24
CA ALA A 105 -21.35 11.09 -8.24
C ALA A 105 -20.05 11.42 -7.48
N TYR A 106 -19.21 10.41 -7.22
CA TYR A 106 -17.90 10.62 -6.60
C TYR A 106 -16.98 11.43 -7.53
N VAL A 107 -16.94 11.05 -8.81
CA VAL A 107 -16.09 11.73 -9.81
C VAL A 107 -16.51 13.18 -9.97
N ILE A 108 -17.81 13.43 -10.13
CA ILE A 108 -18.36 14.79 -10.25
C ILE A 108 -18.03 15.60 -8.99
N GLY A 109 -18.31 15.06 -7.81
CA GLY A 109 -18.07 15.75 -6.55
C GLY A 109 -16.59 16.08 -6.32
N VAL A 110 -15.66 15.15 -6.56
CA VAL A 110 -14.20 15.39 -6.42
C VAL A 110 -13.70 16.37 -7.46
N THR A 111 -14.26 16.37 -8.66
CA THR A 111 -13.90 17.35 -9.69
C THR A 111 -14.34 18.75 -9.26
N LEU A 112 -15.58 18.92 -8.82
CA LEU A 112 -16.10 20.22 -8.36
C LEU A 112 -15.36 20.71 -7.12
N ALA A 113 -15.16 19.86 -6.12
CA ALA A 113 -14.38 20.20 -4.93
C ALA A 113 -12.93 20.53 -5.30
N GLY A 114 -12.33 19.82 -6.26
CA GLY A 114 -10.99 20.09 -6.75
C GLY A 114 -10.86 21.46 -7.39
N VAL A 115 -11.84 21.87 -8.21
CA VAL A 115 -11.89 23.22 -8.80
C VAL A 115 -12.00 24.29 -7.71
N VAL A 116 -12.88 24.09 -6.72
CA VAL A 116 -13.03 25.03 -5.59
C VAL A 116 -11.74 25.13 -4.76
N ALA A 117 -11.12 23.99 -4.43
CA ALA A 117 -9.87 23.95 -3.69
C ALA A 117 -8.74 24.64 -4.47
N ALA A 118 -8.61 24.34 -5.76
CA ALA A 118 -7.61 24.95 -6.63
C ALA A 118 -7.79 26.47 -6.76
N ALA A 119 -9.03 26.94 -6.94
CA ALA A 119 -9.32 28.38 -7.00
C ALA A 119 -8.98 29.09 -5.68
N ALA A 120 -9.34 28.51 -4.53
CA ALA A 120 -9.02 29.06 -3.22
C ALA A 120 -7.51 29.13 -2.98
N VAL A 121 -6.78 28.04 -3.26
CA VAL A 121 -5.32 27.96 -3.09
C VAL A 121 -4.61 28.91 -4.05
N ALA A 122 -5.00 28.96 -5.33
CA ALA A 122 -4.41 29.86 -6.31
C ALA A 122 -4.59 31.33 -5.92
N THR A 123 -5.80 31.72 -5.49
CA THR A 123 -6.08 33.09 -5.03
C THR A 123 -5.19 33.46 -3.85
N LEU A 124 -5.10 32.60 -2.83
CA LEU A 124 -4.27 32.85 -1.66
C LEU A 124 -2.77 32.86 -1.99
N ALA A 125 -2.31 31.99 -2.88
CA ALA A 125 -0.93 31.98 -3.34
C ALA A 125 -0.56 33.29 -4.06
N LEU A 126 -1.46 33.81 -4.90
CA LEU A 126 -1.27 35.10 -5.56
C LEU A 126 -1.21 36.27 -4.56
N VAL A 127 -2.01 36.22 -3.49
CA VAL A 127 -1.92 37.19 -2.39
C VAL A 127 -0.58 37.10 -1.66
N VAL A 128 -0.13 35.88 -1.33
CA VAL A 128 1.15 35.65 -0.63
C VAL A 128 2.36 36.15 -1.43
N VAL A 129 2.34 36.01 -2.75
CA VAL A 129 3.41 36.47 -3.65
C VAL A 129 3.30 37.97 -3.96
N GLY A 130 2.25 38.65 -3.48
CA GLY A 130 2.01 40.08 -3.74
C GLY A 130 1.52 40.37 -5.15
N ALA A 131 1.03 39.36 -5.87
CA ALA A 131 0.42 39.52 -7.19
C ALA A 131 -1.05 40.01 -7.11
N LEU A 132 -1.69 39.81 -5.96
CA LEU A 132 -3.01 40.35 -5.63
C LEU A 132 -2.94 41.08 -4.28
N ASP A 133 -3.73 42.13 -4.14
CA ASP A 133 -3.93 42.78 -2.85
C ASP A 133 -4.60 41.83 -1.85
N SER A 134 -4.26 41.97 -0.57
CA SER A 134 -4.91 41.21 0.49
C SER A 134 -6.41 41.55 0.53
N PRO A 135 -7.31 40.55 0.41
CA PRO A 135 -8.76 40.79 0.39
C PRO A 135 -9.32 41.12 1.80
N GLY A 136 -8.44 41.34 2.78
CA GLY A 136 -8.78 41.52 4.18
C GLY A 136 -8.89 40.20 4.95
N VAL A 137 -8.95 40.30 6.28
CA VAL A 137 -8.93 39.14 7.19
C VAL A 137 -10.13 38.21 6.97
N ALA A 138 -11.34 38.77 6.89
CA ALA A 138 -12.56 37.96 6.74
C ALA A 138 -12.57 37.13 5.45
N ALA A 139 -12.18 37.74 4.32
CA ALA A 139 -12.09 37.04 3.05
C ALA A 139 -10.98 36.00 3.03
N THR A 140 -9.84 36.29 3.66
CA THR A 140 -8.72 35.34 3.80
C THR A 140 -9.15 34.10 4.60
N VAL A 141 -9.83 34.30 5.74
CA VAL A 141 -10.37 33.22 6.57
C VAL A 141 -11.41 32.40 5.80
N LEU A 142 -12.30 33.07 5.06
CA LEU A 142 -13.29 32.39 4.23
C LEU A 142 -12.63 31.53 3.14
N LEU A 143 -11.67 32.09 2.40
CA LEU A 143 -10.96 31.37 1.34
C LEU A 143 -10.17 30.18 1.89
N ALA A 144 -9.46 30.35 3.01
CA ALA A 144 -8.74 29.27 3.67
C ALA A 144 -9.69 28.19 4.18
N GLY A 145 -10.83 28.58 4.76
CA GLY A 145 -11.87 27.67 5.23
C GLY A 145 -12.52 26.88 4.10
N VAL A 146 -12.90 27.54 3.00
CA VAL A 146 -13.48 26.90 1.81
C VAL A 146 -12.47 25.95 1.16
N GLY A 147 -11.22 26.38 1.01
CA GLY A 147 -10.14 25.53 0.48
C GLY A 147 -9.88 24.31 1.36
N GLY A 148 -9.85 24.50 2.69
CA GLY A 148 -9.72 23.41 3.66
C GLY A 148 -10.90 22.44 3.65
N LEU A 149 -12.13 22.93 3.60
CA LEU A 149 -13.34 22.09 3.51
C LEU A 149 -13.35 21.28 2.21
N ALA A 150 -12.99 21.90 1.08
CA ALA A 150 -12.91 21.21 -0.20
C ALA A 150 -11.82 20.12 -0.19
N ALA A 151 -10.62 20.43 0.30
CA ALA A 151 -9.53 19.47 0.44
C ALA A 151 -9.90 18.32 1.39
N GLY A 152 -10.48 18.64 2.54
CA GLY A 152 -10.93 17.64 3.51
C GLY A 152 -12.03 16.74 2.97
N TRP A 153 -13.00 17.31 2.25
CA TRP A 153 -14.03 16.54 1.57
C TRP A 153 -13.45 15.59 0.53
N ILE A 154 -12.47 16.05 -0.28
CA ILE A 154 -11.77 15.20 -1.26
C ILE A 154 -11.11 14.01 -0.54
N VAL A 155 -10.32 14.26 0.50
CA VAL A 155 -9.64 13.19 1.26
C VAL A 155 -10.66 12.18 1.81
N GLY A 156 -11.71 12.65 2.47
CA GLY A 156 -12.75 11.79 3.03
C GLY A 156 -13.52 11.00 1.96
N ALA A 157 -13.88 11.64 0.85
CA ALA A 157 -14.58 11.02 -0.26
C ALA A 157 -13.71 9.94 -0.93
N THR A 158 -12.42 10.24 -1.17
CA THR A 158 -11.48 9.29 -1.78
C THR A 158 -11.26 8.07 -0.90
N LEU A 159 -11.17 8.23 0.42
CA LEU A 159 -11.01 7.10 1.34
C LEU A 159 -12.27 6.23 1.45
N ARG A 160 -13.46 6.83 1.29
CA ARG A 160 -14.74 6.12 1.24
C ARG A 160 -15.01 5.43 -0.09
N GLN A 161 -14.39 5.90 -1.17
CA GLN A 161 -14.60 5.32 -2.48
C GLN A 161 -13.97 3.93 -2.51
N GLU A 162 -14.78 2.92 -2.81
CA GLU A 162 -14.27 1.59 -3.07
C GLU A 162 -13.39 1.63 -4.31
N THR A 163 -12.21 1.00 -4.20
CA THR A 163 -11.26 0.89 -5.30
C THR A 163 -11.12 -0.57 -5.72
N THR A 164 -10.44 -0.78 -6.84
CA THR A 164 -10.14 -2.13 -7.32
C THR A 164 -9.39 -2.93 -6.25
N SER A 165 -8.39 -2.33 -5.57
CA SER A 165 -7.53 -3.03 -4.61
C SER A 165 -7.92 -2.89 -3.13
N ASN A 166 -8.77 -1.92 -2.74
CA ASN A 166 -9.08 -1.65 -1.33
C ASN A 166 -10.58 -1.59 -1.06
N HIS A 167 -10.97 -2.08 0.13
CA HIS A 167 -12.29 -1.89 0.70
C HIS A 167 -12.53 -0.41 1.10
N PRO A 168 -13.79 0.08 1.04
CA PRO A 168 -14.13 1.44 1.43
C PRO A 168 -13.90 1.66 2.93
N MET A 169 -13.43 2.85 3.30
CA MET A 169 -13.21 3.19 4.71
C MET A 169 -14.53 3.35 5.47
N PRO A 170 -14.59 2.90 6.76
CA PRO A 170 -15.69 3.26 7.64
C PRO A 170 -15.87 4.78 7.73
N ILE A 171 -17.14 5.23 7.71
CA ILE A 171 -17.53 6.63 7.59
C ILE A 171 -16.82 7.51 8.63
N ARG A 172 -16.85 7.09 9.89
CA ARG A 172 -16.28 7.85 11.00
C ARG A 172 -14.79 8.15 10.79
N ARG A 173 -14.03 7.16 10.32
CA ARG A 173 -12.60 7.33 10.05
C ARG A 173 -12.35 8.16 8.81
N ALA A 174 -13.10 7.95 7.73
CA ALA A 174 -12.99 8.76 6.52
C ALA A 174 -13.25 10.24 6.79
N VAL A 175 -14.29 10.55 7.58
CA VAL A 175 -14.58 11.91 8.06
C VAL A 175 -13.42 12.42 8.91
N GLY A 176 -12.87 11.60 9.82
CA GLY A 176 -11.69 11.98 10.61
C GLY A 176 -10.49 12.39 9.75
N TYR A 177 -10.16 11.60 8.73
CA TYR A 177 -9.10 11.94 7.77
C TYR A 177 -9.42 13.20 6.98
N GLY A 178 -10.69 13.37 6.57
CA GLY A 178 -11.14 14.57 5.87
C GLY A 178 -11.01 15.83 6.73
N VAL A 179 -11.48 15.79 7.98
CA VAL A 179 -11.33 16.90 8.93
C VAL A 179 -9.86 17.22 9.15
N ALA A 180 -9.04 16.21 9.45
CA ALA A 180 -7.62 16.41 9.71
C ALA A 180 -6.87 16.98 8.50
N GLY A 181 -7.13 16.46 7.29
CA GLY A 181 -6.56 16.99 6.05
C GLY A 181 -7.03 18.42 5.73
N GLY A 182 -8.31 18.72 5.96
CA GLY A 182 -8.86 20.05 5.79
C GLY A 182 -8.27 21.08 6.76
N LEU A 183 -8.03 20.69 8.02
CA LEU A 183 -7.36 21.52 9.02
C LEU A 183 -5.92 21.85 8.62
N VAL A 184 -5.18 20.87 8.09
CA VAL A 184 -3.81 21.11 7.59
C VAL A 184 -3.82 22.14 6.46
N VAL A 185 -4.70 21.99 5.48
CA VAL A 185 -4.78 22.91 4.34
C VAL A 185 -5.24 24.31 4.77
N ALA A 186 -6.31 24.42 5.56
CA ALA A 186 -6.78 25.71 6.07
C ALA A 186 -5.75 26.40 6.97
N GLY A 187 -5.11 25.63 7.85
CA GLY A 187 -4.07 26.13 8.76
C GLY A 187 -2.85 26.65 8.01
N ALA A 188 -2.36 25.89 7.02
CA ALA A 188 -1.23 26.30 6.19
C ALA A 188 -1.54 27.56 5.37
N ALA A 189 -2.74 27.65 4.80
CA ALA A 189 -3.22 28.82 4.07
C ALA A 189 -3.30 30.08 4.97
N LEU A 190 -3.82 29.95 6.18
CA LEU A 190 -3.87 31.04 7.17
C LEU A 190 -2.48 31.45 7.63
N ALA A 191 -1.63 30.49 7.96
CA ALA A 191 -0.26 30.76 8.41
C ALA A 191 0.57 31.46 7.31
N ALA A 192 0.46 31.01 6.07
CA ALA A 192 1.19 31.59 4.94
C ALA A 192 0.77 33.04 4.65
N THR A 193 -0.53 33.31 4.67
CA THR A 193 -1.06 34.67 4.45
C THR A 193 -0.76 35.60 5.62
N ALA A 194 -0.82 35.10 6.86
CA ALA A 194 -0.43 35.85 8.05
C ALA A 194 1.07 36.20 8.04
N ALA A 195 1.93 35.27 7.61
CA ALA A 195 3.37 35.51 7.56
C ALA A 195 3.78 36.69 6.64
N THR A 196 2.92 37.08 5.70
CA THR A 196 3.19 38.19 4.76
C THR A 196 2.47 39.50 5.11
N SER A 197 1.64 39.55 6.17
CA SER A 197 0.73 40.70 6.43
C SER A 197 1.11 41.62 7.60
N GLY A 198 2.28 41.49 8.23
CA GLY A 198 2.82 42.45 9.22
C GLY A 198 2.27 42.30 10.66
N ASP A 199 2.40 43.35 11.50
CA ASP A 199 2.30 43.30 12.98
C ASP A 199 0.95 42.82 13.56
N THR A 200 -0.16 42.89 12.82
CA THR A 200 -1.47 42.34 13.25
C THR A 200 -1.64 40.84 12.95
N ALA A 201 -0.62 40.19 12.37
CA ALA A 201 -0.73 38.82 11.89
C ALA A 201 -0.29 37.73 12.88
N THR A 202 0.33 38.07 14.02
CA THR A 202 0.88 37.08 14.97
C THR A 202 -0.20 36.12 15.49
N GLY A 203 -1.39 36.63 15.84
CA GLY A 203 -2.50 35.77 16.31
C GLY A 203 -3.01 34.81 15.23
N TRP A 204 -3.09 35.27 13.97
CA TRP A 204 -3.52 34.45 12.84
C TRP A 204 -2.46 33.43 12.43
N LEU A 205 -1.19 33.80 12.50
CA LEU A 205 -0.07 32.90 12.28
C LEU A 205 -0.09 31.76 13.29
N LEU A 206 -0.20 32.08 14.59
CA LEU A 206 -0.28 31.07 15.65
C LEU A 206 -1.52 30.18 15.51
N THR A 207 -2.67 30.76 15.13
CA THR A 207 -3.89 30.00 14.87
C THR A 207 -3.69 29.04 13.69
N GLY A 208 -3.14 29.50 12.57
CA GLY A 208 -2.87 28.67 11.40
C GLY A 208 -1.91 27.52 11.72
N LEU A 209 -0.82 27.81 12.42
CA LEU A 209 0.14 26.81 12.88
C LEU A 209 -0.50 25.78 13.83
N ALA A 210 -1.34 26.21 14.76
CA ALA A 210 -2.07 25.31 15.65
C ALA A 210 -2.98 24.36 14.87
N LEU A 211 -3.70 24.84 13.84
CA LEU A 211 -4.52 23.99 12.98
C LEU A 211 -3.69 22.97 12.20
N VAL A 212 -2.52 23.36 11.69
CA VAL A 212 -1.58 22.43 11.02
C VAL A 212 -1.11 21.35 11.98
N VAL A 213 -0.71 21.71 13.20
CA VAL A 213 -0.26 20.75 14.21
C VAL A 213 -1.38 19.80 14.59
N LEU A 214 -2.58 20.31 14.89
CA LEU A 214 -3.73 19.48 15.26
C LEU A 214 -4.15 18.54 14.11
N GLY A 215 -4.17 19.04 12.88
CA GLY A 215 -4.44 18.23 11.68
C GLY A 215 -3.38 17.15 11.48
N GLY A 216 -2.09 17.49 11.61
CA GLY A 216 -0.97 16.56 11.49
C GLY A 216 -0.99 15.46 12.56
N LEU A 217 -1.28 15.81 13.82
CA LEU A 217 -1.47 14.85 14.90
C LEU A 217 -2.66 13.93 14.62
N GLY A 218 -3.78 14.48 14.13
CA GLY A 218 -4.95 13.71 13.74
C GLY A 218 -4.66 12.70 12.62
N LEU A 219 -3.96 13.13 11.57
CA LEU A 219 -3.53 12.26 10.47
C LEU A 219 -2.58 11.17 10.96
N THR A 220 -1.64 11.50 11.83
CA THR A 220 -0.69 10.55 12.41
C THR A 220 -1.41 9.49 13.24
N TRP A 221 -2.29 9.90 14.15
CA TRP A 221 -3.08 8.99 14.99
C TRP A 221 -3.98 8.08 14.15
N LEU A 222 -4.68 8.63 13.15
CA LEU A 222 -5.51 7.84 12.24
C LEU A 222 -4.69 6.89 11.37
N GLY A 223 -3.48 7.30 10.98
CA GLY A 223 -2.53 6.52 10.18
C GLY A 223 -2.02 5.31 10.94
N VAL A 224 -1.50 5.53 12.15
CA VAL A 224 -0.97 4.46 13.01
C VAL A 224 -2.05 3.46 13.41
N THR A 225 -3.29 3.93 13.63
CA THR A 225 -4.40 3.04 13.98
C THR A 225 -5.07 2.39 12.77
N GLN A 226 -4.56 2.59 11.55
CA GLN A 226 -5.18 2.05 10.34
C GLN A 226 -4.89 0.55 10.18
N THR A 227 -5.96 -0.24 10.10
CA THR A 227 -5.86 -1.66 9.74
C THR A 227 -5.75 -1.84 8.21
N ASN A 228 -5.17 -2.96 7.80
CA ASN A 228 -5.04 -3.29 6.38
C ASN A 228 -6.43 -3.46 5.75
N ARG A 229 -6.70 -2.69 4.69
CA ARG A 229 -7.96 -2.68 3.94
C ARG A 229 -7.86 -3.28 2.54
N ARG A 230 -6.71 -3.86 2.19
CA ARG A 230 -6.50 -4.48 0.88
C ARG A 230 -7.38 -5.72 0.76
N LYS A 231 -8.03 -5.86 -0.39
CA LYS A 231 -8.83 -7.04 -0.74
C LYS A 231 -7.95 -8.28 -0.81
N ALA A 232 -8.49 -9.46 -0.49
CA ALA A 232 -7.75 -10.71 -0.45
C ALA A 232 -6.99 -11.00 -1.76
N TRP A 233 -7.67 -10.90 -2.90
CA TRP A 233 -7.05 -11.07 -4.21
C TRP A 233 -5.93 -10.04 -4.49
N ALA A 234 -6.08 -8.80 -3.99
CA ALA A 234 -5.10 -7.75 -4.19
C ALA A 234 -3.88 -7.92 -3.27
N ARG A 235 -4.06 -8.67 -2.17
CA ARG A 235 -2.94 -9.15 -1.35
C ARG A 235 -2.20 -10.24 -2.11
N SER A 236 -2.86 -11.31 -2.55
CA SER A 236 -2.20 -12.42 -3.25
C SER A 236 -1.52 -11.97 -4.56
N ALA A 237 -2.16 -11.13 -5.37
CA ALA A 237 -1.58 -10.60 -6.60
C ALA A 237 -0.37 -9.65 -6.37
N GLY A 238 -0.18 -9.17 -5.13
CA GLY A 238 0.96 -8.33 -4.74
C GLY A 238 2.13 -9.11 -4.13
N HIS A 239 1.95 -10.39 -3.80
CA HIS A 239 3.01 -11.30 -3.32
C HIS A 239 3.62 -12.08 -4.50
N GLY A 240 3.61 -11.52 -5.71
CA GLY A 240 4.40 -12.13 -6.77
C GLY A 240 5.85 -12.04 -6.35
N ASP A 241 6.49 -13.19 -6.11
CA ASP A 241 7.89 -13.38 -5.68
C ASP A 241 8.76 -12.24 -6.21
N THR A 242 8.91 -11.19 -5.42
CA THR A 242 9.83 -10.14 -5.81
C THR A 242 11.23 -10.72 -5.65
N ARG A 243 12.21 -10.21 -6.41
CA ARG A 243 13.61 -10.62 -6.20
C ARG A 243 14.03 -10.50 -4.74
N PHE A 244 13.41 -9.61 -3.98
CA PHE A 244 13.68 -9.42 -2.56
C PHE A 244 13.05 -10.47 -1.65
N ASP A 245 11.96 -11.13 -2.09
CA ASP A 245 11.34 -12.24 -1.36
C ASP A 245 12.10 -13.56 -1.64
N THR A 246 12.60 -13.73 -2.86
CA THR A 246 13.35 -14.93 -3.30
C THR A 246 14.84 -14.87 -2.96
N ASP A 247 15.45 -13.69 -2.95
CA ASP A 247 16.87 -13.46 -2.62
C ASP A 247 16.99 -12.47 -1.45
N PRO A 248 17.02 -12.96 -0.19
CA PRO A 248 17.17 -12.11 0.99
C PRO A 248 18.52 -11.36 0.99
N ALA A 249 19.54 -11.86 0.30
CA ALA A 249 20.81 -11.16 0.16
C ALA A 249 20.68 -9.95 -0.78
N ALA A 250 19.90 -10.04 -1.85
CA ALA A 250 19.56 -8.88 -2.68
C ALA A 250 18.80 -7.80 -1.89
N ALA A 251 17.85 -8.21 -1.03
CA ALA A 251 17.12 -7.28 -0.16
C ALA A 251 18.04 -6.56 0.83
N ALA A 252 18.96 -7.31 1.47
CA ALA A 252 19.95 -6.73 2.37
C ALA A 252 20.90 -5.74 1.65
N ARG A 253 21.39 -6.09 0.46
CA ARG A 253 22.23 -5.21 -0.37
C ARG A 253 21.48 -3.93 -0.75
N PHE A 254 20.22 -4.04 -1.15
CA PHE A 254 19.38 -2.89 -1.46
C PHE A 254 19.25 -1.93 -0.27
N GLY A 255 19.02 -2.47 0.94
CA GLY A 255 18.95 -1.69 2.17
C GLY A 255 20.26 -0.96 2.49
N ILE A 256 21.40 -1.65 2.39
CA ILE A 256 22.73 -1.06 2.64
C ILE A 256 23.01 0.06 1.64
N TYR A 257 22.81 -0.18 0.34
CA TYR A 257 23.02 0.86 -0.68
C TYR A 257 22.09 2.05 -0.48
N THR A 258 20.84 1.80 -0.08
CA THR A 258 19.88 2.86 0.21
C THR A 258 20.36 3.77 1.33
N ALA A 259 20.85 3.18 2.44
CA ALA A 259 21.40 3.92 3.56
C ALA A 259 22.62 4.76 3.13
N VAL A 260 23.57 4.15 2.41
CA VAL A 260 24.78 4.84 1.94
C VAL A 260 24.44 6.03 1.04
N ILE A 261 23.52 5.85 0.08
CA ILE A 261 23.10 6.91 -0.84
C ILE A 261 22.52 8.10 -0.06
N TRP A 262 21.56 7.85 0.84
CA TRP A 262 20.90 8.94 1.56
C TRP A 262 21.79 9.63 2.59
N VAL A 263 22.59 8.87 3.36
CA VAL A 263 23.55 9.45 4.30
C VAL A 263 24.54 10.35 3.56
N THR A 264 25.05 9.88 2.42
CA THR A 264 25.97 10.67 1.57
C THR A 264 25.28 11.91 1.01
N ALA A 265 24.04 11.79 0.50
CA ALA A 265 23.29 12.92 -0.04
C ALA A 265 23.01 14.00 1.01
N PHE A 266 22.63 13.62 2.23
CA PHE A 266 22.44 14.57 3.33
C PHE A 266 23.74 15.21 3.79
N ALA A 267 24.82 14.43 3.91
CA ALA A 267 26.13 14.98 4.26
C ALA A 267 26.60 16.01 3.21
N LEU A 268 26.46 15.70 1.92
CA LEU A 268 26.77 16.63 0.83
C LEU A 268 25.87 17.86 0.84
N PHE A 269 24.57 17.70 1.09
CA PHE A 269 23.64 18.83 1.23
C PHE A 269 24.09 19.78 2.34
N THR A 270 24.45 19.26 3.52
CA THR A 270 24.94 20.06 4.63
C THR A 270 26.26 20.75 4.31
N VAL A 271 27.24 20.02 3.76
CA VAL A 271 28.55 20.59 3.38
C VAL A 271 28.41 21.67 2.32
N LEU A 272 27.63 21.44 1.26
CA LEU A 272 27.39 22.43 0.20
C LEU A 272 26.60 23.65 0.71
N GLY A 273 25.66 23.44 1.64
CA GLY A 273 24.90 24.50 2.28
C GLY A 273 25.80 25.47 3.05
N PHE A 274 26.76 24.94 3.81
CA PHE A 274 27.72 25.76 4.57
C PHE A 274 28.88 26.29 3.73
N ALA A 275 29.38 25.54 2.75
CA ALA A 275 30.56 25.93 1.98
C ALA A 275 30.26 26.88 0.81
N TRP A 276 29.05 26.84 0.24
CA TRP A 276 28.71 27.59 -0.97
C TRP A 276 27.40 28.36 -0.83
N SER A 277 26.26 27.64 -0.83
CA SER A 277 24.94 28.25 -0.75
C SER A 277 23.86 27.19 -0.53
N TRP A 278 22.93 27.49 0.36
CA TRP A 278 21.71 26.72 0.59
C TRP A 278 20.79 26.60 -0.64
N ALA A 279 20.90 27.51 -1.62
CA ALA A 279 20.11 27.41 -2.85
C ALA A 279 20.57 26.24 -3.73
N TRP A 280 21.89 25.98 -3.76
CA TRP A 280 22.49 24.96 -4.63
C TRP A 280 22.66 23.60 -3.94
N SER A 281 22.64 23.55 -2.61
CA SER A 281 22.80 22.30 -1.85
C SER A 281 21.71 21.27 -2.17
N TRP A 282 20.51 21.71 -2.56
CA TRP A 282 19.40 20.84 -2.99
C TRP A 282 19.77 19.90 -4.14
N ILE A 283 20.75 20.25 -4.98
CA ILE A 283 21.25 19.38 -6.06
C ILE A 283 21.74 18.04 -5.50
N ALA A 284 22.33 18.01 -4.30
CA ALA A 284 22.80 16.77 -3.68
C ALA A 284 21.66 15.79 -3.38
N LEU A 285 20.50 16.30 -2.94
CA LEU A 285 19.32 15.47 -2.66
C LEU A 285 18.70 14.94 -3.97
N VAL A 286 18.66 15.78 -5.01
CA VAL A 286 18.19 15.37 -6.34
C VAL A 286 19.12 14.30 -6.94
N ALA A 287 20.43 14.47 -6.80
CA ALA A 287 21.41 13.48 -7.25
C ALA A 287 21.27 12.15 -6.49
N GLY A 288 21.14 12.19 -5.16
CA GLY A 288 20.89 11.00 -4.34
C GLY A 288 19.62 10.26 -4.75
N TRP A 289 18.55 11.00 -5.01
CA TRP A 289 17.31 10.43 -5.53
C TRP A 289 17.50 9.79 -6.92
N ALA A 290 18.21 10.44 -7.84
CA ALA A 290 18.48 9.88 -9.17
C ALA A 290 19.28 8.57 -9.09
N VAL A 291 20.32 8.52 -8.25
CA VAL A 291 21.11 7.30 -8.00
C VAL A 291 20.24 6.19 -7.39
N MET A 292 19.34 6.53 -6.47
CA MET A 292 18.38 5.56 -5.91
C MET A 292 17.49 4.94 -7.00
N MET A 293 16.98 5.75 -7.93
CA MET A 293 16.13 5.25 -9.02
C MET A 293 16.91 4.33 -9.96
N LEU A 294 18.17 4.63 -10.25
CA LEU A 294 19.04 3.77 -11.05
C LEU A 294 19.34 2.44 -10.33
N LEU A 295 19.62 2.50 -9.03
CA LEU A 295 19.82 1.30 -8.21
C LEU A 295 18.58 0.40 -8.24
N LEU A 296 17.39 0.98 -8.00
CA LEU A 296 16.12 0.27 -8.04
C LEU A 296 15.89 -0.38 -9.40
N ALA A 297 16.10 0.36 -10.50
CA ALA A 297 15.94 -0.17 -11.84
C ALA A 297 16.89 -1.35 -12.10
N HIS A 298 18.16 -1.23 -11.68
CA HIS A 298 19.14 -2.29 -11.85
C HIS A 298 18.83 -3.53 -11.00
N MET A 299 18.43 -3.36 -9.74
CA MET A 299 18.16 -4.51 -8.87
C MET A 299 16.83 -5.20 -9.17
N LEU A 300 15.81 -4.44 -9.58
CA LEU A 300 14.48 -4.98 -9.88
C LEU A 300 14.42 -5.64 -11.27
N PHE A 301 15.24 -5.19 -12.24
CA PHE A 301 15.18 -5.65 -13.63
C PHE A 301 16.50 -6.23 -14.18
N GLY A 302 17.58 -6.22 -13.40
CA GLY A 302 18.91 -6.68 -13.82
C GLY A 302 19.02 -8.19 -13.93
N SER A 303 19.03 -8.66 -15.18
CA SER A 303 19.52 -9.93 -15.74
C SER A 303 19.21 -11.23 -14.96
N ARG A 304 18.31 -12.02 -15.55
CA ARG A 304 18.28 -13.49 -15.40
C ARG A 304 19.61 -14.05 -15.89
N ASP A 305 20.29 -14.80 -15.03
CA ASP A 305 21.56 -15.42 -15.38
C ASP A 305 21.43 -16.27 -16.64
N THR A 306 22.40 -16.08 -17.53
CA THR A 306 22.54 -16.84 -18.76
C THR A 306 22.88 -18.28 -18.36
N PRO A 307 22.14 -19.31 -18.81
CA PRO A 307 22.49 -20.69 -18.49
C PRO A 307 23.90 -20.97 -19.02
N GLN A 308 24.79 -21.32 -18.11
CA GLN A 308 26.15 -21.75 -18.43
C GLN A 308 26.06 -22.97 -19.35
N ARG A 309 26.67 -22.85 -20.53
CA ARG A 309 26.89 -23.96 -21.47
C ARG A 309 28.16 -24.70 -21.10
#